data_AF-A0A9E5TAL8-F1
#
_entry.id   AF-A0A9E5TAL8-F1
#
_cell.length_a   1.000
_cell.length_b   1.000
_cell.length_c   1.000
_cell.angle_alpha   90.00
_cell.angle_beta   90.00
_cell.angle_gamma   90.00
#
_symmetry.space_group_name_H-M   'P 1'
#
loop_
_entity.id
_entity.type
_entity.pdbx_description
1 polymer ?
#
loop_
_entity_poly.entity_id
_entity_poly.type
_entity_poly.pdbx_seq_one_letter_code
_entity_poly.pdbx_strand_id
1 'polypeptide(L)'
;MSNWRALLWDQGLIVLVAGIVLFTNLGGPRLWDRDEPRNAGCAKEMQARGDWVVPVFNNELRDAKPVLLYWFIMSAYWMFGMGEFAARFWSVIFAIGTVLATYHLGRRLWNPSIALWSALILTTTLM
;
A
#
# COMPACT_ATOMS: atom_id res chain seq x y z
N MET A 1 -7.59 -11.41 -31.53
CA MET A 1 -7.19 -10.01 -31.27
C MET A 1 -7.47 -9.70 -29.80
N SER A 2 -6.46 -9.27 -29.03
CA SER A 2 -6.63 -8.89 -27.62
C SER A 2 -7.70 -7.79 -27.52
N ASN A 3 -8.83 -8.05 -26.86
CA ASN A 3 -9.85 -7.04 -26.59
C ASN A 3 -9.34 -6.12 -25.48
N TRP A 4 -8.50 -5.16 -25.85
CA TRP A 4 -7.86 -4.20 -24.95
C TRP A 4 -8.89 -3.39 -24.15
N ARG A 5 -10.09 -3.16 -24.71
CA ARG A 5 -11.20 -2.51 -23.99
C ARG A 5 -11.65 -3.34 -22.80
N ALA A 6 -11.86 -4.65 -23.00
CA ALA A 6 -12.24 -5.55 -21.90
C ALA A 6 -11.14 -5.62 -20.82
N LEU A 7 -9.87 -5.62 -21.23
CA LEU A 7 -8.75 -5.56 -20.28
C LEU A 7 -8.79 -4.27 -19.43
N LEU A 8 -8.94 -3.11 -20.05
CA LEU A 8 -9.01 -1.82 -19.35
C LEU A 8 -10.25 -1.74 -18.44
N TRP A 9 -11.37 -2.32 -18.86
CA TRP A 9 -12.59 -2.39 -18.05
C TRP A 9 -12.37 -3.20 -16.77
N ASP A 10 -11.78 -4.39 -16.88
CA ASP A 10 -11.49 -5.23 -15.71
C ASP A 10 -10.49 -4.54 -14.77
N GLN A 11 -9.42 -3.94 -15.31
CA GLN A 11 -8.44 -3.18 -14.51
C GLN A 11 -9.09 -1.99 -13.80
N GLY A 12 -9.92 -1.23 -14.52
CA GLY A 12 -10.66 -0.10 -13.96
C GLY A 12 -11.61 -0.53 -12.86
N LEU A 13 -12.35 -1.63 -13.05
CA LEU A 13 -13.22 -2.20 -12.04
C LEU A 13 -12.43 -2.64 -10.80
N ILE A 14 -11.30 -3.34 -10.99
CA ILE A 14 -10.42 -3.77 -9.90
C ILE A 14 -9.92 -2.57 -9.10
N VAL A 15 -9.38 -1.54 -9.78
CA VAL A 15 -8.87 -0.32 -9.13
C VAL A 15 -9.98 0.41 -8.40
N LEU A 16 -11.18 0.51 -8.99
CA LEU A 16 -12.33 1.15 -8.35
C LEU A 16 -12.74 0.41 -7.08
N VAL A 17 -12.95 -0.91 -7.15
CA VAL A 17 -13.38 -1.73 -6.01
C VAL A 17 -12.31 -1.72 -4.92
N ALA A 18 -11.04 -1.97 -5.27
CA ALA A 18 -9.95 -1.96 -4.31
C ALA A 18 -9.72 -0.57 -3.72
N GLY A 19 -9.87 0.49 -4.51
CA GLY A 19 -9.80 1.86 -4.04
C GLY A 19 -10.89 2.16 -3.01
N ILE A 20 -12.15 1.79 -3.29
CA ILE A 20 -13.24 1.96 -2.35
C ILE A 20 -12.98 1.16 -1.06
N VAL A 21 -12.66 -0.13 -1.17
CA VAL A 21 -12.50 -1.00 0.00
C VAL A 21 -11.33 -0.57 0.88
N LEU A 22 -10.18 -0.25 0.27
CA LEU A 22 -8.93 -0.02 1.02
C LEU A 22 -8.73 1.43 1.47
N PHE A 23 -9.27 2.42 0.75
CA PHE A 23 -9.17 3.82 1.20
C PHE A 23 -10.28 4.24 2.16
N THR A 24 -11.41 3.52 2.20
CA THR A 24 -12.51 3.87 3.11
C THR A 24 -12.02 3.87 4.56
N ASN A 25 -12.08 5.04 5.20
CA ASN A 25 -11.67 5.25 6.59
C ASN A 25 -10.20 4.89 6.91
N LEU A 26 -9.29 4.95 5.93
CA LEU A 26 -7.88 4.56 6.10
C LEU A 26 -7.16 5.30 7.24
N GLY A 27 -7.48 6.57 7.46
CA GLY A 27 -6.89 7.40 8.51
C GLY A 27 -7.71 7.48 9.81
N GLY A 28 -8.85 6.81 9.90
CA GLY A 28 -9.73 6.93 11.08
C GLY A 28 -9.20 6.20 12.31
N PRO A 29 -8.85 4.91 12.21
CA PRO A 29 -8.26 4.17 13.32
C PRO A 29 -6.84 4.65 13.62
N ARG A 30 -6.50 4.73 14.91
CA ARG A 30 -5.11 4.95 15.36
C ARG A 30 -4.18 3.88 14.81
N LEU A 31 -2.89 4.19 14.73
CA LEU A 31 -1.88 3.20 14.39
C LEU A 31 -1.97 2.00 15.35
N TRP A 32 -2.06 0.82 14.76
CA TRP A 32 -2.38 -0.42 15.47
C TRP A 32 -1.14 -1.27 15.69
N ASP A 33 -1.17 -2.06 16.77
CA ASP A 33 -0.12 -3.02 17.14
C ASP A 33 1.27 -2.35 17.33
N ARG A 34 2.33 -3.15 17.39
CA ARG A 34 3.72 -2.72 17.56
C ARG A 34 4.33 -2.15 16.28
N ASP A 35 3.96 -2.65 15.12
CA ASP A 35 4.69 -2.36 13.89
C ASP A 35 4.29 -1.03 13.24
N GLU A 36 3.00 -0.70 13.15
CA GLU A 36 2.57 0.56 12.52
C GLU A 36 3.15 1.79 13.25
N PRO A 37 3.02 1.93 14.60
CA PRO A 37 3.55 3.08 15.30
C PRO A 37 5.06 3.17 15.23
N ARG A 38 5.78 2.03 15.23
CA ARG A 38 7.25 2.02 15.13
C ARG A 38 7.73 2.45 13.76
N ASN A 39 7.06 2.01 12.69
CA ASN A 39 7.46 2.38 11.33
C ASN A 39 7.13 3.86 11.05
N ALA A 40 5.93 4.31 11.45
CA ALA A 40 5.50 5.69 11.36
C ALA A 40 6.38 6.64 12.20
N GLY A 41 6.67 6.26 13.45
CA GLY A 41 7.54 7.02 14.35
C GLY A 41 8.97 7.13 13.82
N CYS A 42 9.52 6.03 13.29
CA CYS A 42 10.84 6.04 12.67
C CYS A 42 10.90 6.99 11.47
N ALA A 43 9.91 6.92 10.57
CA ALA A 43 9.83 7.83 9.43
C ALA A 43 9.69 9.29 9.86
N LYS A 44 8.92 9.56 10.93
CA LYS A 44 8.78 10.90 11.51
C LYS A 44 10.11 11.43 12.06
N GLU A 45 10.86 10.63 12.81
CA GLU A 45 12.17 11.03 13.35
C GLU A 45 13.20 11.26 12.24
N MET A 46 13.24 10.37 11.23
CA MET A 46 14.07 10.54 10.03
C MET A 46 13.74 11.85 9.31
N GLN A 47 12.46 12.14 9.08
CA GLN A 47 12.02 13.36 8.42
C GLN A 47 12.34 14.62 9.23
N ALA A 48 12.15 14.60 10.55
CA ALA A 48 12.50 15.72 11.43
C ALA A 48 14.01 16.01 11.43
N ARG A 49 14.85 14.97 11.29
CA ARG A 49 16.31 15.10 11.18
C ARG A 49 16.80 15.46 9.77
N GLY A 50 15.95 15.32 8.74
CA GLY A 50 16.36 15.43 7.34
C GLY A 50 17.31 14.31 6.89
N ASP A 51 17.37 13.20 7.63
CA ASP A 51 18.24 12.06 7.34
C ASP A 51 17.45 10.95 6.65
N TRP A 52 17.75 10.74 5.37
CA TRP A 52 17.12 9.72 4.54
C TRP A 52 17.88 8.38 4.54
N VAL A 53 18.97 8.26 5.29
CA VAL A 53 19.83 7.06 5.27
C VAL A 53 19.67 6.26 6.54
N VAL A 54 19.78 6.90 7.72
CA VAL A 54 19.86 6.18 9.01
C VAL A 54 18.50 6.16 9.71
N PRO A 55 17.85 4.98 9.83
CA PRO A 55 16.59 4.85 10.55
C PRO A 55 16.82 4.97 12.06
N VAL A 56 16.04 5.83 12.71
CA VAL A 56 16.09 6.06 14.16
C VAL A 56 14.68 6.05 14.70
N PHE A 57 14.48 5.39 15.83
CA PHE A 57 13.20 5.34 16.54
C PHE A 57 13.46 5.47 18.04
N ASN A 58 12.77 6.40 18.69
CA ASN A 58 13.02 6.81 20.08
C ASN A 58 14.49 7.19 20.33
N ASN A 59 15.12 7.89 19.37
CA ASN A 59 16.55 8.26 19.41
C ASN A 59 17.53 7.06 19.41
N GLU A 60 17.06 5.84 19.13
CA GLU A 60 17.92 4.66 18.99
C GLU A 60 17.99 4.21 17.53
N LEU A 61 19.16 3.69 17.13
CA LEU A 61 19.35 3.12 15.80
C LEU A 61 18.37 1.96 15.56
N ARG A 62 17.70 1.98 14.42
CA ARG A 62 16.79 0.92 13.99
C ARG A 62 17.34 0.21 12.75
N ASP A 63 18.22 -0.75 12.99
CA ASP A 63 18.92 -1.55 11.98
C ASP A 63 18.15 -2.81 11.53
N ALA A 64 17.07 -3.17 12.21
CA ALA A 64 16.29 -4.38 11.93
C ALA A 64 15.43 -4.32 10.64
N LYS A 65 15.30 -3.16 9.96
CA LYS A 65 14.52 -3.02 8.72
C LYS A 65 15.25 -2.13 7.70
N PRO A 66 15.22 -2.48 6.40
CA PRO A 66 15.79 -1.63 5.37
C PRO A 66 15.01 -0.32 5.22
N VAL A 67 15.69 0.70 4.69
CA VAL A 67 15.20 2.09 4.70
C VAL A 67 14.01 2.37 3.76
N LEU A 68 13.79 1.50 2.77
CA LEU A 68 12.80 1.71 1.69
C LEU A 68 11.39 2.02 2.22
N LEU A 69 10.95 1.32 3.27
CA LEU A 69 9.65 1.56 3.90
C LEU A 69 9.53 3.01 4.40
N TYR A 70 10.58 3.54 5.01
CA TYR A 70 10.59 4.88 5.58
C TYR A 70 10.55 5.95 4.49
N TRP A 71 11.21 5.74 3.36
CA TRP A 71 11.11 6.65 2.21
C TRP A 71 9.69 6.79 1.69
N PHE A 72 8.94 5.69 1.62
CA PHE A 72 7.54 5.75 1.25
C PHE A 72 6.73 6.53 2.30
N ILE A 73 6.83 6.19 3.58
CA ILE A 73 6.08 6.91 4.63
C ILE A 73 6.44 8.41 4.66
N MET A 74 7.72 8.76 4.58
CA MET A 74 8.20 10.15 4.54
C MET A 74 7.66 10.92 3.33
N SER A 75 7.61 10.30 2.15
CA SER A 75 7.04 10.95 0.96
C SER A 75 5.53 11.18 1.11
N ALA A 76 4.80 10.22 1.70
CA ALA A 76 3.38 10.43 2.01
C ALA A 76 3.16 11.50 3.08
N TYR A 77 4.03 11.58 4.10
CA TYR A 77 3.99 12.67 5.09
C TYR A 77 4.23 14.04 4.45
N TRP A 78 5.09 14.13 3.44
CA TRP A 78 5.28 15.35 2.68
C TRP A 78 4.05 15.73 1.83
N MET A 79 3.37 14.73 1.23
CA MET A 79 2.22 14.96 0.36
C MET A 79 0.90 15.25 1.10
N PHE A 80 0.65 14.57 2.22
CA PHE A 80 -0.65 14.57 2.91
C PHE A 80 -0.60 15.10 4.35
N GLY A 81 0.60 15.46 4.84
CA GLY A 81 0.83 15.76 6.24
C GLY A 81 1.03 14.50 7.09
N MET A 82 1.62 14.68 8.27
CA MET A 82 1.81 13.59 9.22
C MET A 82 0.47 13.14 9.80
N GLY A 83 0.18 11.84 9.70
CA GLY A 83 -1.03 11.23 10.23
C GLY A 83 -1.19 9.78 9.80
N GLU A 84 -2.23 9.13 10.31
CA GLU A 84 -2.57 7.73 10.09
C GLU A 84 -2.80 7.43 8.61
N PHE A 85 -3.52 8.32 7.91
CA PHE A 85 -3.75 8.20 6.47
C PHE A 85 -2.43 8.12 5.69
N ALA A 86 -1.54 9.09 5.92
CA ALA A 86 -0.27 9.17 5.21
C ALA A 86 0.66 8.01 5.55
N ALA A 87 0.65 7.52 6.80
CA ALA A 87 1.43 6.35 7.22
C ALA A 87 1.03 5.06 6.49
N ARG A 88 -0.24 4.95 6.06
CA ARG A 88 -0.78 3.76 5.37
C ARG A 88 -0.97 3.93 3.87
N PHE A 89 -0.83 5.15 3.34
CA PHE A 89 -1.12 5.49 1.95
C PHE A 89 -0.42 4.55 0.95
N TRP A 90 0.90 4.41 1.05
CA TRP A 90 1.65 3.56 0.13
C TRP A 90 1.32 2.06 0.30
N SER A 91 0.98 1.61 1.50
CA SER A 91 0.52 0.23 1.71
C SER A 91 -0.73 -0.06 0.89
N VAL A 92 -1.68 0.89 0.82
CA VAL A 92 -2.87 0.75 -0.02
C VAL A 92 -2.51 0.75 -1.51
N ILE A 93 -1.61 1.63 -1.96
CA ILE A 93 -1.15 1.66 -3.35
C ILE A 93 -0.51 0.31 -3.76
N PHE A 94 0.35 -0.26 -2.90
CA PHE A 94 0.97 -1.56 -3.16
C PHE A 94 -0.01 -2.73 -3.06
N ALA A 95 -1.04 -2.64 -2.21
CA ALA A 95 -2.12 -3.61 -2.18
C ALA A 95 -2.90 -3.62 -3.50
N ILE A 96 -3.27 -2.45 -4.04
CA ILE A 96 -3.91 -2.34 -5.37
C ILE A 96 -2.99 -2.91 -6.47
N GLY A 97 -1.70 -2.59 -6.43
CA GLY A 97 -0.71 -3.15 -7.35
C GLY A 97 -0.62 -4.67 -7.28
N THR A 98 -0.70 -5.25 -6.09
CA THR A 98 -0.70 -6.70 -5.86
C THR A 98 -1.96 -7.34 -6.42
N VAL A 99 -3.13 -6.72 -6.25
CA VAL A 99 -4.39 -7.20 -6.84
C VAL A 99 -4.31 -7.20 -8.37
N LEU A 100 -3.78 -6.13 -8.96
CA LEU A 100 -3.56 -6.05 -10.41
C LEU A 100 -2.55 -7.11 -10.89
N ALA A 101 -1.47 -7.35 -10.14
CA ALA A 101 -0.51 -8.39 -10.45
C ALA A 101 -1.16 -9.79 -10.42
N THR A 102 -2.00 -10.07 -9.43
CA THR A 102 -2.81 -11.30 -9.34
C THR A 102 -3.71 -11.47 -10.56
N TYR A 103 -4.40 -10.40 -10.99
CA TYR A 103 -5.21 -10.42 -12.21
C TYR A 103 -4.38 -10.74 -13.46
N HIS A 104 -3.25 -10.06 -13.65
CA HIS A 104 -2.39 -10.29 -14.81
C HIS A 104 -1.78 -11.70 -14.83
N LEU A 105 -1.40 -12.21 -13.66
CA LEU A 105 -0.92 -13.57 -13.49
C LEU A 105 -2.04 -14.58 -13.82
N GLY A 106 -3.24 -14.38 -13.28
CA GLY A 106 -4.41 -15.21 -13.54
C GLY A 106 -4.77 -15.27 -15.02
N ARG A 107 -4.68 -14.15 -15.73
CA ARG A 107 -4.90 -14.09 -17.19
C ARG A 107 -3.86 -14.86 -17.98
N ARG A 108 -2.61 -14.84 -17.52
CA ARG A 108 -1.49 -15.51 -18.19
C ARG A 108 -1.54 -17.03 -18.00
N LEU A 109 -1.97 -17.47 -16.82
CA LEU A 109 -2.00 -18.89 -16.45
C LEU A 109 -3.32 -19.58 -16.82
N TRP A 110 -4.44 -18.85 -16.82
CA TRP A 110 -5.76 -19.41 -17.10
C TRP A 110 -6.57 -18.55 -18.08
N ASN A 111 -7.63 -17.88 -17.60
CA ASN A 111 -8.55 -17.12 -18.43
C ASN A 111 -9.00 -15.82 -17.71
N PRO A 112 -9.56 -14.84 -18.44
CA PRO A 112 -9.95 -13.55 -17.88
C PRO A 112 -10.97 -13.63 -16.74
N SER A 113 -11.92 -14.58 -16.80
CA SER A 113 -12.94 -14.73 -15.77
C SER A 113 -12.33 -15.20 -14.44
N ILE A 114 -11.47 -16.23 -14.48
CA ILE A 114 -10.74 -16.70 -13.29
C ILE A 114 -9.89 -15.58 -12.71
N ALA A 115 -9.16 -14.85 -13.57
CA ALA A 115 -8.33 -13.75 -13.14
C ALA A 115 -9.10 -12.64 -12.42
N LEU A 116 -10.25 -12.22 -12.97
CA LEU A 116 -11.10 -11.19 -12.37
C LEU A 116 -11.63 -11.64 -11.02
N TRP A 117 -12.15 -12.86 -10.92
CA TRP A 117 -12.65 -13.40 -9.66
C TRP A 117 -11.55 -13.54 -8.60
N SER A 118 -10.35 -14.04 -8.97
CA SER A 118 -9.21 -14.10 -8.04
C SER A 118 -8.83 -12.72 -7.50
N ALA A 119 -8.82 -11.69 -8.35
CA ALA A 119 -8.51 -10.32 -7.95
C ALA A 119 -9.57 -9.72 -7.01
N LEU A 120 -10.86 -9.93 -7.31
CA LEU A 120 -11.96 -9.47 -6.46
C LEU A 120 -11.96 -10.18 -5.10
N ILE A 121 -11.76 -11.51 -5.08
CA ILE A 121 -11.64 -12.30 -3.85
C ILE A 121 -10.48 -11.76 -2.99
N LEU A 122 -9.30 -11.57 -3.59
CA LEU A 122 -8.14 -11.03 -2.87
C LEU A 122 -8.43 -9.64 -2.28
N THR A 123 -9.10 -8.77 -3.04
CA THR A 123 -9.48 -7.42 -2.57
C THR A 123 -10.41 -7.46 -1.35
N THR A 124 -11.30 -8.45 -1.28
CA THR A 124 -12.28 -8.60 -0.19
C THR A 124 -11.80 -9.45 0.98
N THR A 125 -10.59 -10.02 0.89
CA THR A 125 -10.02 -10.81 1.99
C THR A 125 -9.46 -9.83 3.02
N LEU A 126 -10.19 -9.63 4.12
CA LEU A 126 -9.70 -8.87 5.27
C LEU A 126 -8.51 -9.63 5.89
N MET A 127 -7.35 -8.99 5.89
CA MET A 127 -6.19 -9.37 6.71
C MET A 127 -6.23 -8.64 8.04
#